data_AF-A0A0M9WU34-F1
#
_entry.id   AF-A0A0M9WU34-F1
#
_cell.length_a   1.000
_cell.length_b   1.000
_cell.length_c   1.000
_cell.angle_alpha   90.00
_cell.angle_beta   90.00
_cell.angle_gamma   90.00
#
_symmetry.space_group_name_H-M   'P 1'
#
loop_
_entity.id
_entity.type
_entity.pdbx_description
1 polymer ?
#
loop_
_entity_poly.entity_id
_entity_poly.type
_entity_poly.pdbx_seq_one_letter_code
_entity_poly.pdbx_strand_id
1 'polypeptide(L)'
;MGKVFLFLEKTDEPNVKRIASYHHAPELLTEEELKLGILVDEVPQAENIPDKRAELFYNTDTQELFYKYFDVELPPMSPEQLIKDLQKELNAVKAENKTLMLALAESAEAQQQDKIENQLAIAELAELIATKEVL
;
A
#
# COMPACT_ATOMS: atom_id res chain seq x y z
N MET A 1 -10.86 -6.87 34.88
CA MET A 1 -11.28 -6.55 33.50
C MET A 1 -11.84 -5.14 33.52
N GLY A 2 -11.38 -4.28 32.62
CA GLY A 2 -11.87 -2.89 32.51
C GLY A 2 -13.15 -2.86 31.67
N LYS A 3 -14.07 -1.96 32.00
CA LYS A 3 -15.29 -1.77 31.22
C LYS A 3 -14.94 -1.24 29.83
N VAL A 4 -15.67 -1.68 28.82
CA VAL A 4 -15.50 -1.27 27.43
C VAL A 4 -16.73 -0.50 26.99
N PHE A 5 -16.53 0.68 26.42
CA PHE A 5 -17.61 1.46 25.81
C PHE A 5 -17.71 1.09 24.33
N LEU A 6 -18.92 0.75 23.86
CA LEU A 6 -19.20 0.36 22.49
C LEU A 6 -20.06 1.43 21.81
N PHE A 7 -19.58 1.96 20.69
CA PHE A 7 -20.33 2.96 19.92
C PHE A 7 -21.36 2.27 19.02
N LEU A 8 -22.60 2.75 19.11
CA LEU A 8 -23.74 2.17 18.40
C LEU A 8 -24.01 2.92 17.11
N GLU A 9 -23.91 2.22 15.99
CA GLU A 9 -24.28 2.71 14.67
C GLU A 9 -25.66 2.19 14.28
N LYS A 10 -26.45 3.03 13.62
CA LYS A 10 -27.78 2.64 13.12
C LYS A 10 -27.63 1.61 12.01
N THR A 11 -28.54 0.65 12.00
CA THR A 11 -28.72 -0.31 10.90
C THR A 11 -30.12 -0.17 10.32
N ASP A 12 -30.42 -0.89 9.24
CA ASP A 12 -31.77 -0.95 8.66
C ASP A 12 -32.79 -1.58 9.61
N GLU A 13 -32.33 -2.40 10.54
CA GLU A 13 -33.14 -3.00 11.59
C GLU A 13 -33.23 -2.02 12.79
N PRO A 14 -34.44 -1.60 13.20
CA PRO A 14 -34.60 -0.55 14.22
C PRO A 14 -34.01 -0.95 15.57
N ASN A 15 -34.07 -2.24 15.91
CA ASN A 15 -33.66 -2.77 17.22
C ASN A 15 -32.24 -3.36 17.19
N VAL A 16 -31.56 -3.30 16.04
CA VAL A 16 -30.19 -3.79 15.90
C VAL A 16 -29.26 -2.62 15.62
N LYS A 17 -28.18 -2.54 16.38
CA LYS A 17 -27.11 -1.55 16.19
C LYS A 17 -25.82 -2.28 15.85
N ARG A 18 -25.06 -1.73 14.90
CA ARG A 18 -23.72 -2.23 14.60
C ARG A 18 -22.72 -1.58 15.54
N ILE A 19 -21.72 -2.33 16.00
CA ILE A 19 -20.61 -1.76 16.75
C ILE A 19 -19.51 -1.35 15.77
N ALA A 20 -19.34 -0.04 15.58
CA ALA A 20 -18.33 0.50 14.66
C ALA A 20 -16.95 0.63 15.32
N SER A 21 -16.93 0.95 16.61
CA SER A 21 -15.72 1.17 17.39
C SER A 21 -15.98 0.92 18.87
N TYR A 22 -14.90 0.74 19.63
CA TYR A 22 -14.94 0.56 21.07
C TYR A 22 -13.80 1.30 21.76
N HIS A 23 -14.01 1.65 23.03
CA HIS A 23 -13.05 2.39 23.85
C HIS A 23 -12.84 1.70 25.20
N HIS A 24 -11.58 1.45 25.58
CA HIS A 24 -11.21 0.72 26.81
C HIS A 24 -11.07 1.60 28.06
N ALA A 25 -11.11 2.92 27.90
CA ALA A 25 -11.09 3.90 29.00
C ALA A 25 -12.31 4.83 28.89
N PRO A 26 -13.53 4.34 29.22
CA PRO A 26 -14.77 5.12 29.10
C PRO A 26 -14.75 6.44 29.88
N GLU A 27 -13.94 6.54 30.94
CA GLU A 27 -13.74 7.74 31.75
C GLU A 27 -13.11 8.93 31.01
N LEU A 28 -12.51 8.69 29.85
CA LEU A 28 -11.95 9.76 28.99
C LEU A 28 -12.97 10.30 27.99
N LEU A 29 -14.15 9.69 27.89
CA LEU A 29 -15.21 10.12 26.99
C LEU A 29 -16.02 11.26 27.60
N THR A 30 -16.44 12.18 26.76
CA THR A 30 -17.37 13.26 27.13
C THR A 30 -18.78 12.71 27.37
N GLU A 31 -19.61 13.47 28.10
CA GLU A 31 -21.01 13.09 28.32
C GLU A 31 -21.81 12.94 27.01
N GLU A 32 -21.44 13.71 25.97
CA GLU A 32 -22.08 13.59 24.65
C GLU A 32 -21.69 12.30 23.94
N GLU A 33 -20.42 11.88 24.02
CA GLU A 33 -19.96 10.60 23.47
C GLU A 33 -20.57 9.42 24.20
N LEU A 34 -20.73 9.52 25.52
CA LEU A 34 -21.37 8.48 26.33
C LEU A 34 -22.83 8.23 25.96
N LYS A 35 -23.51 9.20 25.32
CA LYS A 35 -24.88 9.02 24.80
C LYS A 35 -24.94 8.25 23.48
N LEU A 36 -23.80 8.05 22.81
CA LEU A 36 -23.73 7.40 21.49
C LEU A 36 -23.55 5.87 21.57
N GLY A 37 -23.57 5.30 22.78
CA GLY A 37 -23.14 3.92 22.97
C GLY A 37 -23.63 3.27 24.25
N ILE A 38 -23.07 2.10 24.53
CA ILE A 38 -23.33 1.32 25.75
C ILE A 38 -22.01 0.97 26.44
N LEU A 39 -22.07 0.83 27.76
CA LEU A 39 -20.96 0.35 28.57
C LEU A 39 -21.16 -1.11 28.89
N VAL A 40 -20.20 -1.96 28.55
CA VAL A 40 -20.23 -3.40 28.82
C VAL A 40 -19.00 -3.83 29.61
N ASP A 41 -19.12 -4.89 30.39
CA ASP A 41 -17.99 -5.43 31.15
C ASP A 41 -17.05 -6.27 30.27
N GLU A 42 -17.59 -6.96 29.26
CA GLU A 42 -16.84 -7.81 28.34
C GLU A 42 -17.49 -7.83 26.95
N VAL A 43 -16.65 -7.99 25.93
CA VAL A 43 -17.07 -8.19 24.55
C VAL A 43 -16.86 -9.67 24.21
N PRO A 44 -17.88 -10.38 23.69
CA PRO A 44 -17.74 -11.78 23.32
C PRO A 44 -16.64 -11.95 22.26
N GLN A 45 -15.95 -13.09 22.28
CA GLN A 45 -14.97 -13.44 21.24
C GLN A 45 -15.70 -13.99 20.00
N ALA A 46 -15.32 -13.51 18.81
CA ALA A 46 -15.84 -14.05 17.56
C ALA A 46 -15.27 -15.45 17.29
N GLU A 47 -16.05 -16.29 16.59
CA GLU A 47 -15.53 -17.55 16.04
C GLU A 47 -14.65 -17.25 14.82
N ASN A 48 -13.56 -18.01 14.68
CA ASN A 48 -12.71 -17.92 13.50
C ASN A 48 -13.24 -18.85 12.40
N ILE A 49 -14.07 -18.29 11.51
CA ILE A 49 -14.65 -19.00 10.38
C ILE A 49 -13.89 -18.63 9.09
N PRO A 50 -13.34 -19.61 8.34
CA PRO A 50 -12.66 -19.34 7.07
C PRO A 50 -13.52 -18.53 6.11
N ASP A 51 -12.90 -17.57 5.42
CA ASP A 51 -13.52 -16.72 4.39
C ASP A 51 -14.73 -15.88 4.86
N LYS A 52 -14.92 -15.73 6.18
CA LYS A 52 -15.96 -14.90 6.78
C LYS A 52 -15.38 -13.75 7.59
N ARG A 53 -15.97 -12.56 7.46
CA ARG A 53 -15.76 -11.42 8.36
C ARG A 53 -16.83 -11.44 9.45
N ALA A 54 -16.40 -11.47 10.71
CA ALA A 54 -17.28 -11.29 11.85
C ALA A 54 -17.48 -9.80 12.15
N GLU A 55 -18.74 -9.36 12.25
CA GLU A 55 -19.10 -8.02 12.71
C GLU A 55 -19.98 -8.12 13.95
N LEU A 56 -19.69 -7.27 14.94
CA LEU A 56 -20.39 -7.25 16.21
C LEU A 56 -21.63 -6.34 16.12
N PHE A 57 -22.75 -6.85 16.62
CA PHE A 57 -24.02 -6.15 16.72
C PHE A 57 -24.55 -6.20 18.15
N TYR A 58 -25.43 -5.25 18.46
CA TYR A 58 -26.16 -5.15 19.71
C TYR A 58 -27.66 -5.09 19.44
N ASN A 59 -28.42 -5.96 20.12
CA ASN A 59 -29.87 -5.93 20.11
C ASN A 59 -30.37 -5.02 21.25
N THR A 60 -31.09 -3.95 20.94
CA THR A 60 -31.61 -3.01 21.94
C THR A 60 -32.78 -3.56 22.76
N ASP A 61 -33.48 -4.58 22.25
CA ASP A 61 -34.62 -5.19 22.95
C ASP A 61 -34.14 -6.23 23.98
N THR A 62 -33.21 -7.09 23.58
CA THR A 62 -32.68 -8.16 24.46
C THR A 62 -31.43 -7.75 25.23
N GLN A 63 -30.80 -6.64 24.84
CA GLN A 63 -29.51 -6.16 25.36
C GLN A 63 -28.35 -7.13 25.14
N GLU A 64 -28.44 -7.97 24.09
CA GLU A 64 -27.43 -8.98 23.77
C GLU A 64 -26.49 -8.52 22.67
N LEU A 65 -25.22 -8.89 22.83
CA LEU A 65 -24.18 -8.75 21.81
C LEU A 65 -24.06 -10.05 20.99
N PHE A 66 -24.00 -9.93 19.67
CA PHE A 66 -23.90 -11.09 18.78
C PHE A 66 -23.12 -10.75 17.50
N TYR A 67 -22.53 -11.78 16.88
CA TYR A 67 -21.80 -11.63 15.62
C TYR A 67 -22.68 -12.01 14.43
N LYS A 68 -22.66 -11.19 13.38
CA LYS A 68 -23.08 -11.60 12.03
C LYS A 68 -21.83 -11.87 11.19
N TYR A 69 -21.86 -12.95 10.41
CA TYR A 69 -20.74 -13.37 9.57
C TYR A 69 -21.06 -13.10 8.10
N PHE A 70 -20.26 -12.25 7.49
CA PHE A 70 -20.38 -11.88 6.09
C PHE A 70 -19.32 -12.60 5.27
N ASP A 71 -19.65 -13.00 4.06
CA ASP A 71 -18.64 -13.46 3.10
C ASP A 71 -17.61 -12.35 2.88
N VAL A 72 -16.33 -12.71 2.98
CA VAL A 72 -15.28 -11.82 2.53
C VAL A 72 -15.38 -11.77 1.01
N GLU A 73 -16.09 -10.76 0.49
CA GLU A 73 -16.00 -10.43 -0.93
C GLU A 73 -14.55 -10.01 -1.20
N LEU A 74 -13.74 -10.97 -1.69
CA LEU A 74 -12.48 -10.64 -2.33
C LEU A 74 -12.81 -9.66 -3.46
N PRO A 75 -12.04 -8.58 -3.63
CA PRO A 75 -12.26 -7.64 -4.72
C PRO A 75 -12.36 -8.39 -6.06
N PRO A 76 -13.09 -7.84 -7.06
CA PRO A 76 -13.49 -8.56 -8.29
C PRO A 76 -12.34 -9.04 -9.18
N MET A 77 -11.10 -8.81 -8.78
CA MET A 77 -9.91 -9.32 -9.45
C MET A 77 -9.59 -10.71 -8.90
N SER A 78 -9.90 -11.75 -9.68
CA SER A 78 -9.47 -13.10 -9.31
C SER A 78 -7.95 -13.13 -9.13
N PRO A 79 -7.41 -14.00 -8.26
CA PRO A 79 -5.96 -14.15 -8.10
C PRO A 79 -5.22 -14.36 -9.43
N GLU A 80 -5.86 -15.04 -10.38
CA GLU A 80 -5.36 -15.28 -11.73
C GLU A 80 -5.23 -13.99 -12.55
N GLN A 81 -6.20 -13.09 -12.43
CA GLN A 81 -6.18 -11.79 -13.10
C GLN A 81 -5.05 -10.91 -12.54
N LEU A 82 -4.88 -10.89 -11.21
CA LEU A 82 -3.78 -10.17 -10.56
C LEU A 82 -2.41 -10.71 -11.00
N ILE A 83 -2.24 -12.03 -11.04
CA ILE A 83 -1.00 -12.67 -11.50
C ILE A 83 -0.72 -12.28 -12.95
N LYS A 84 -1.73 -12.29 -13.81
CA LYS A 84 -1.59 -11.91 -15.23
C LYS A 84 -1.18 -10.46 -15.40
N ASP A 85 -1.77 -9.55 -14.61
CA ASP A 85 -1.43 -8.12 -14.65
C ASP A 85 -0.01 -7.87 -14.14
N LEU A 86 0.38 -8.51 -13.02
CA LEU A 86 1.75 -8.44 -12.51
C LEU A 86 2.78 -8.99 -13.51
N GLN A 87 2.47 -10.09 -14.21
CA GLN A 87 3.34 -10.62 -15.27
C GLN A 87 3.50 -9.65 -16.44
N LYS A 88 2.44 -8.94 -16.80
CA LYS A 88 2.47 -7.92 -17.87
C LYS A 88 3.37 -6.75 -17.47
N GLU A 89 3.22 -6.22 -16.27
CA GLU A 89 4.06 -5.14 -15.75
C GLU A 89 5.53 -5.57 -15.65
N LEU A 90 5.80 -6.76 -15.13
CA LEU A 90 7.15 -7.30 -15.03
C LEU A 90 7.84 -7.39 -16.40
N ASN A 91 7.11 -7.84 -17.42
CA ASN A 91 7.65 -7.94 -18.78
C ASN A 91 7.90 -6.56 -19.40
N ALA A 92 7.03 -5.59 -19.17
CA ALA A 92 7.23 -4.22 -19.64
C ALA A 92 8.49 -3.59 -19.02
N VAL A 93 8.65 -3.70 -17.70
CA VAL A 93 9.81 -3.17 -16.97
C VAL A 93 11.11 -3.86 -17.39
N LYS A 94 11.09 -5.17 -17.67
CA LYS A 94 12.26 -5.89 -18.21
C LYS A 94 12.64 -5.40 -19.60
N ALA A 95 11.66 -5.14 -20.47
CA ALA A 95 11.92 -4.61 -21.80
C ALA A 95 12.52 -3.20 -21.75
N GLU A 96 11.97 -2.33 -20.90
CA GLU A 96 12.48 -0.97 -20.69
C GLU A 96 13.91 -0.98 -20.13
N ASN A 97 14.19 -1.79 -19.12
CA ASN A 97 15.54 -1.95 -18.58
C ASN A 97 16.55 -2.39 -19.65
N LYS A 98 16.17 -3.34 -20.52
CA LYS A 98 17.04 -3.78 -21.61
C LYS A 98 17.35 -2.63 -22.58
N THR A 99 16.34 -1.84 -22.94
CA THR A 99 16.51 -0.67 -23.82
C THR A 99 17.43 0.36 -23.18
N LEU A 100 17.23 0.68 -21.90
CA LEU A 100 18.08 1.62 -21.17
C LEU A 100 19.53 1.13 -21.08
N MET A 101 19.75 -0.16 -20.82
CA MET A 101 21.09 -0.74 -20.81
C MET A 101 21.80 -0.61 -22.16
N LEU A 102 21.09 -0.83 -23.27
CA LEU A 102 21.65 -0.66 -24.62
C LEU A 102 21.99 0.80 -24.90
N ALA A 103 21.08 1.73 -24.60
CA ALA A 103 21.32 3.15 -24.78
C ALA A 103 22.50 3.67 -23.93
N LEU A 104 22.67 3.16 -22.71
CA LEU A 104 23.81 3.47 -21.86
C LEU A 104 25.12 2.95 -22.45
N ALA A 105 25.12 1.73 -23.02
CA ALA A 105 26.30 1.16 -23.65
C ALA A 105 26.71 1.98 -24.90
N GLU A 106 25.75 2.30 -25.77
CA GLU A 106 25.97 3.13 -26.96
C GLU A 106 26.49 4.52 -26.58
N SER A 107 25.90 5.16 -25.57
CA SER A 107 26.35 6.46 -25.08
C SER A 107 27.77 6.42 -24.50
N ALA A 108 28.13 5.34 -23.80
CA ALA A 108 29.46 5.18 -23.22
C ALA A 108 30.52 4.98 -24.31
N GLU A 109 30.20 4.21 -25.35
CA GLU A 109 31.09 4.01 -26.51
C GLU A 109 31.30 5.32 -27.27
N ALA A 110 30.24 6.07 -27.57
CA ALA A 110 30.34 7.37 -28.23
C ALA A 110 31.22 8.35 -27.42
N GLN A 111 31.02 8.42 -26.10
CA GLN A 111 31.83 9.28 -25.23
C GLN A 111 33.31 8.86 -25.21
N GLN A 112 33.59 7.55 -25.26
CA GLN A 112 34.96 7.05 -25.32
C GLN A 112 35.61 7.39 -26.66
N GLN A 113 34.88 7.26 -27.76
CA GLN A 113 35.36 7.65 -29.09
C GLN A 113 35.65 9.16 -29.16
N ASP A 114 34.73 10.00 -28.72
CA ASP A 114 34.91 11.46 -28.67
C ASP A 114 36.16 11.84 -27.86
N LYS A 115 36.41 11.13 -26.75
CA LYS A 115 37.60 11.36 -25.93
C LYS A 115 38.89 11.01 -26.69
N ILE A 116 38.90 9.91 -27.44
CA ILE A 116 40.06 9.48 -28.24
C ILE A 116 40.32 10.49 -29.36
N GLU A 117 39.28 10.90 -30.09
CA GLU A 117 39.39 11.88 -31.17
C GLU A 117 39.92 13.23 -30.67
N ASN A 118 39.41 13.71 -29.53
CA ASN A 118 39.91 14.94 -28.91
C ASN A 118 41.37 14.82 -28.46
N GLN A 119 41.77 13.69 -27.89
CA GLN A 119 43.17 13.45 -27.50
C GLN A 119 44.11 13.42 -28.71
N LEU A 120 43.67 12.83 -29.82
CA LEU A 120 44.43 12.80 -31.06
C LEU A 120 44.60 14.22 -31.63
N ALA A 121 43.51 14.99 -31.72
CA ALA A 121 43.56 16.37 -32.20
C ALA A 121 44.48 17.25 -31.35
N ILE A 122 44.47 17.08 -30.02
CA ILE A 122 45.40 17.78 -29.11
C ILE A 122 46.85 17.38 -29.39
N ALA A 123 47.12 16.10 -29.60
CA ALA A 123 48.48 15.61 -29.89
C ALA A 123 49.03 16.19 -31.22
N GLU A 124 48.21 16.20 -32.27
CA GLU A 124 48.58 16.79 -33.58
C GLU A 124 48.88 18.29 -33.46
N LEU A 125 48.07 19.03 -32.69
CA LEU A 125 48.31 20.46 -32.44
C LEU A 125 49.60 20.69 -31.64
N ALA A 126 49.88 19.86 -30.63
CA ALA A 126 51.10 19.95 -29.84
C ALA A 126 52.36 19.69 -30.69
N GLU A 127 52.32 18.70 -31.60
CA GLU A 127 53.40 18.40 -32.52
C GLU A 127 53.67 19.55 -33.51
N LEU A 128 52.60 20.16 -34.05
CA LEU A 128 52.72 21.32 -34.94
C LEU A 128 53.36 22.53 -34.25
N ILE A 129 53.05 22.75 -32.97
CA ILE A 129 53.68 23.83 -32.19
C ILE A 129 55.16 23.51 -31.96
N ALA A 130 55.47 22.30 -31.50
CA ALA A 130 56.85 21.90 -31.21
C ALA A 130 57.76 21.96 -32.45
N THR A 131 57.26 21.61 -33.64
CA THR A 131 58.01 21.70 -34.90
C THR A 131 58.22 23.14 -35.38
N LYS A 132 57.32 24.07 -35.02
CA LYS A 132 57.46 25.50 -35.35
C LYS A 132 58.40 26.27 -34.43
N GLU A 133 58.64 25.79 -33.21
CA GLU A 133 59.56 26.41 -32.24
C GLU A 133 61.02 25.96 -32.40
N VAL A 134 61.31 24.95 -33.25
CA VAL A 134 62.65 24.36 -33.46
C VAL A 134 63.33 24.86 -34.76
N LEU A 135 62.69 25.77 -35.52
CA LEU A 135 63.24 26.44 -36.71
C LEU A 135 63.59 27.91 -36.40
#